data_AF-K8XD77-F1
#
_entry.id   AF-K8XD77-F1
#
_cell.length_a   1.000
_cell.length_b   1.000
_cell.length_c   1.000
_cell.angle_alpha   90.00
_cell.angle_beta   90.00
_cell.angle_gamma   90.00
#
_symmetry.space_group_name_H-M   'P 1'
#
loop_
_entity.id
_entity.type
_entity.pdbx_description
1 polymer ?
#
loop_
_entity_poly.entity_id
_entity_poly.type
_entity_poly.pdbx_seq_one_letter_code
_entity_poly.pdbx_strand_id
1 'polypeptide(L)' 'NQVAALKSAGVAAFAVEAIPRISRAQVMDALSSQANVSGYKSVLLAASESTRFFPMLTTAAGTVKPATVLV' A
#
# COMPACT_ATOMS: atom_id res chain seq x y z
N ASN A 1 -15.61 -18.59 2.62
CA ASN A 1 -14.74 -18.60 3.82
C ASN A 1 -14.34 -20.05 4.10
N GLN A 2 -13.03 -20.35 4.18
CA GLN A 2 -12.50 -21.72 4.35
C GLN A 2 -12.56 -22.26 5.80
N VAL A 3 -13.16 -21.52 6.73
CA VAL A 3 -13.28 -21.91 8.16
C VAL A 3 -13.83 -23.32 8.35
N ALA A 4 -14.87 -23.72 7.60
CA ALA A 4 -15.45 -25.06 7.72
C ALA A 4 -14.44 -26.17 7.35
N ALA A 5 -13.68 -25.96 6.27
CA ALA A 5 -12.66 -26.90 5.81
C ALA A 5 -11.49 -27.01 6.80
N LEU A 6 -11.00 -25.88 7.31
CA LEU A 6 -9.94 -25.84 8.32
C LEU A 6 -10.39 -26.52 9.62
N LYS A 7 -11.64 -26.29 10.04
CA LYS A 7 -12.24 -26.97 11.19
C LYS A 7 -12.36 -28.48 10.98
N SER A 8 -12.85 -28.93 9.82
CA SER A 8 -12.95 -30.36 9.52
C SER A 8 -11.59 -31.04 9.46
N ALA A 9 -10.54 -30.31 9.09
CA ALA A 9 -9.16 -30.79 9.07
C ALA A 9 -8.47 -30.76 10.45
N GLY A 10 -9.15 -30.29 11.51
CA GLY A 10 -8.57 -30.17 12.85
C GLY A 10 -7.47 -29.11 12.96
N VAL A 11 -7.42 -28.15 12.03
CA VAL A 11 -6.38 -27.12 11.97
C VAL A 11 -6.76 -25.92 12.84
N ALA A 12 -5.85 -25.49 13.72
CA ALA A 12 -5.92 -24.21 14.38
C ALA A 12 -5.35 -23.12 13.44
N ALA A 13 -6.19 -22.18 13.03
CA ALA A 13 -5.81 -21.08 12.14
C ALA A 13 -6.14 -19.72 12.76
N PHE A 14 -5.29 -18.73 12.48
CA PHE A 14 -5.48 -17.34 12.91
C PHE A 14 -5.60 -16.44 11.68
N ALA A 15 -6.70 -15.70 11.60
CA ALA A 15 -6.91 -14.72 10.53
C ALA A 15 -6.11 -13.45 10.85
N VAL A 16 -5.10 -13.15 10.03
CA VAL A 16 -4.21 -11.99 10.23
C VAL A 16 -4.97 -10.68 9.96
N GLU A 17 -5.96 -10.71 9.07
CA GLU A 17 -6.88 -9.60 8.82
C GLU A 17 -7.80 -9.29 10.01
N ALA A 18 -7.94 -10.22 10.96
CA ALA A 18 -8.78 -10.06 12.15
C ALA A 18 -8.00 -9.59 13.38
N ILE A 19 -6.71 -9.25 13.24
CA ILE A 19 -5.91 -8.70 14.33
C ILE A 19 -6.51 -7.36 14.80
N PRO A 20 -6.76 -7.18 16.12
CA PRO A 20 -7.35 -5.94 16.62
C PRO A 20 -6.39 -4.77 16.45
N ARG A 21 -6.92 -3.62 16.02
CA ARG A 21 -6.15 -2.39 15.81
C ARG A 21 -5.93 -1.65 17.13
N ILE A 22 -5.03 -2.17 17.96
CA ILE A 22 -4.61 -1.61 19.25
C ILE A 22 -3.08 -1.52 19.32
N SER A 23 -2.54 -0.60 20.14
CA SER A 23 -1.09 -0.29 20.17
C SER A 23 -0.20 -1.52 20.36
N ARG A 24 -0.57 -2.45 21.25
CA ARG A 24 0.21 -3.67 21.51
C ARG A 24 0.25 -4.65 20.31
N ALA A 25 -0.72 -4.58 19.41
CA ALA A 25 -0.83 -5.46 18.25
C ALA A 25 -0.33 -4.84 16.95
N GLN A 26 0.14 -3.57 16.96
CA GLN A 26 0.57 -2.87 15.75
C GLN A 26 1.66 -3.61 14.97
N VAL A 27 2.61 -4.23 15.65
CA VAL A 27 3.70 -5.01 15.01
C VAL A 27 3.20 -6.25 14.26
N MET A 28 1.96 -6.69 14.53
CA MET A 28 1.34 -7.84 13.89
C MET A 28 0.35 -7.43 12.79
N ASP A 29 0.06 -6.14 12.62
CA ASP A 29 -0.91 -5.64 11.64
C ASP A 29 -0.34 -5.74 10.20
N ALA A 30 -0.64 -6.87 9.57
CA ALA A 30 -0.26 -7.10 8.18
C ALA A 30 -1.04 -6.19 7.21
N LEU A 31 -2.26 -5.76 7.53
CA LEU A 31 -3.05 -4.90 6.65
C LEU A 31 -2.41 -3.52 6.54
N SER A 32 -2.01 -2.93 7.66
CA SER A 32 -1.28 -1.65 7.67
C SER A 32 0.06 -1.77 6.94
N SER A 33 0.79 -2.88 7.13
CA SER A 33 2.05 -3.15 6.42
C SER A 33 1.87 -3.21 4.90
N GLN A 34 0.88 -3.98 4.42
CA GLN A 34 0.57 -4.08 2.99
C GLN A 34 0.01 -2.77 2.42
N ALA A 35 -0.84 -2.06 3.17
CA ALA A 35 -1.37 -0.76 2.75
C ALA A 35 -0.25 0.28 2.54
N ASN A 36 0.76 0.30 3.42
CA ASN A 36 1.91 1.17 3.27
C ASN A 36 2.72 0.88 2.00
N VAL A 37 3.02 -0.40 1.74
CA VAL A 37 3.71 -0.83 0.51
C VAL A 37 2.88 -0.49 -0.74
N SER A 38 1.57 -0.75 -0.69
CA SER A 38 0.62 -0.41 -1.75
C SER A 38 0.63 1.09 -2.06
N GLY A 39 0.59 1.95 -1.04
CA GLY A 39 0.62 3.40 -1.19
C GLY A 39 1.92 3.90 -1.81
N TYR A 40 3.07 3.34 -1.43
CA TYR A 40 4.34 3.66 -2.08
C TYR A 40 4.36 3.21 -3.55
N LYS A 41 3.92 1.98 -3.81
CA LYS A 41 3.95 1.41 -5.16
C LYS A 41 2.98 2.11 -6.11
N SER A 42 1.83 2.59 -5.62
CA SER A 42 0.87 3.32 -6.45
C SER A 42 1.46 4.62 -6.98
N VAL A 43 2.22 5.37 -6.16
CA VAL A 43 2.90 6.60 -6.60
C VAL A 43 4.00 6.29 -7.61
N LEU A 44 4.80 5.25 -7.40
CA LEU A 44 5.81 4.84 -8.38
C LEU A 44 5.20 4.46 -9.72
N LEU A 45 4.09 3.72 -9.70
CA LEU A 45 3.38 3.35 -10.92
C LEU A 45 2.84 4.61 -11.62
N ALA A 46 2.18 5.50 -10.88
CA ALA A 46 1.67 6.76 -11.43
C ALA A 46 2.79 7.62 -12.05
N ALA A 47 3.97 7.68 -11.42
CA ALA A 47 5.12 8.39 -11.95
C ALA A 47 5.70 7.74 -13.21
N SER A 48 5.66 6.41 -13.30
CA SER A 48 6.17 5.66 -14.46
C SER A 48 5.24 5.78 -15.67
N GLU A 49 3.93 5.79 -15.44
CA GLU A 49 2.92 5.88 -16.51
C GLU A 49 2.57 7.32 -16.92
N SER A 50 2.97 8.32 -16.13
CA SER A 50 2.69 9.72 -16.41
C SER A 50 3.47 10.23 -17.63
N THR A 51 2.80 10.98 -18.51
CA THR A 51 3.44 11.64 -19.65
C THR A 51 4.15 12.95 -19.26
N ARG A 52 4.20 13.28 -17.97
CA ARG A 52 4.86 14.47 -17.42
C ARG A 52 5.73 14.11 -16.22
N PHE A 53 6.82 14.85 -16.03
CA PHE A 53 7.63 14.75 -14.83
C PHE A 53 6.82 15.12 -13.58
N PHE A 54 6.99 14.34 -12.52
CA PHE A 54 6.41 14.61 -11.20
C PHE A 54 7.02 15.83 -10.50
N PRO A 55 8.36 15.97 -10.38
CA PRO A 55 8.95 17.14 -9.75
C PRO A 55 8.88 18.36 -10.67
N MET A 56 8.96 19.54 -10.07
CA MET A 56 9.31 20.74 -10.80
C MET A 56 10.76 20.65 -11.27
N LEU A 57 11.01 20.95 -12.54
CA LEU A 57 12.36 20.98 -13.10
C LEU A 57 12.60 22.32 -13.77
N THR A 58 13.71 22.99 -13.44
CA THR A 58 14.20 24.15 -14.18
C THR A 58 15.42 23.70 -14.99
N THR A 59 15.28 23.73 -16.30
CA THR A 59 16.31 23.27 -17.24
C THR A 59 16.68 24.38 -18.21
N ALA A 60 17.76 24.21 -19.00
CA ALA A 60 18.10 25.16 -20.06
C ALA A 60 16.98 25.32 -21.11
N ALA A 61 16.15 24.28 -21.30
CA ALA A 61 15.01 24.29 -22.22
C ALA A 61 13.75 24.95 -21.63
N GLY A 62 13.80 25.39 -20.36
CA GLY A 62 12.68 26.01 -19.65
C GLY A 62 12.27 25.26 -18.37
N THR A 63 11.18 25.73 -17.76
CA THR A 63 10.65 25.20 -16.50
C THR A 63 9.45 24.29 -16.73
N VAL A 64 9.53 23.07 -16.20
CA VAL A 64 8.41 22.12 -16.13
C VAL A 64 7.72 22.29 -14.78
N LYS A 65 6.41 22.56 -14.80
CA LYS A 65 5.58 22.65 -13.59
C LYS A 65 5.46 21.27 -12.92
N PRO A 66 5.40 21.21 -11.57
CA PRO A 66 5.22 19.95 -10.86
C PRO A 66 3.85 19.33 -11.14
N ALA A 67 3.75 18.01 -10.99
CA ALA A 67 2.46 17.32 -11.02
C ALA A 67 1.59 17.70 -9.82
N THR A 68 0.27 17.77 -10.04
CA THR A 68 -0.71 17.89 -8.95
C THR A 68 -1.26 16.50 -8.64
N VAL A 69 -1.18 16.10 -7.37
CA VAL A 69 -1.62 14.79 -6.90
C VAL A 69 -2.72 14.99 -5.86
N LEU A 70 -3.82 14.24 -5.99
CA LEU A 70 -4.88 14.11 -4.99
C LEU A 70 -4.79 12.70 -4.40
N VAL A 71 -4.82 12.61 -3.06
CA VAL A 71 -4.80 11.34 -2.29
C VAL A 71 -6.08 11.21 -1.51
#